data_AF-A0A2N0P612-F1
#
_entry.id   AF-A0A2N0P612-F1
#
_cell.length_a   1.000
_cell.length_b   1.000
_cell.length_c   1.000
_cell.angle_alpha   90.00
_cell.angle_beta   90.00
_cell.angle_gamma   90.00
#
_symmetry.space_group_name_H-M   'P 1'
#
loop_
_entity.id
_entity.type
_entity.pdbx_description
1 polymer ?
#
loop_
_entity_poly.entity_id
_entity_poly.type
_entity_poly.pdbx_seq_one_letter_code
_entity_poly.pdbx_strand_id
1 'polypeptide(L)' 'MNEDRAIVNDPYYGPSFGIFDIIIWPKYGGNICKKCSYEKPIRKTDGNFTVKECEVFQIDI' A
#
# COMPACT_ATOMS: atom_id res chain seq x y z
N MET A 1 0.36 -12.11 -1.64
CA MET A 1 0.65 -10.94 -2.52
C MET A 1 1.38 -11.46 -3.74
N ASN A 2 0.90 -11.12 -4.94
CA ASN A 2 1.52 -11.49 -6.20
C ASN A 2 2.22 -10.24 -6.76
N GLU A 3 3.52 -10.31 -7.04
CA GLU A 3 4.31 -9.19 -7.59
C GLU A 3 3.93 -8.87 -9.05
N ASP A 4 3.25 -9.79 -9.74
CA ASP A 4 2.73 -9.58 -11.10
C ASP A 4 1.52 -8.64 -11.15
N ARG A 5 1.00 -8.20 -9.98
CA ARG A 5 -0.10 -7.24 -9.89
C ARG A 5 0.40 -5.94 -9.27
N ALA A 6 0.19 -4.83 -9.98
CA ALA A 6 0.53 -3.50 -9.50
C ALA A 6 -0.22 -3.11 -8.21
N ILE A 7 -1.48 -3.55 -8.07
CA ILE A 7 -2.34 -3.30 -6.91
C ILE A 7 -2.97 -4.61 -6.47
N VAL A 8 -2.90 -4.91 -5.18
CA VAL A 8 -3.66 -5.98 -4.54
C VAL A 8 -4.60 -5.35 -3.51
N ASN A 9 -5.89 -5.59 -3.66
CA ASN A 9 -6.88 -5.26 -2.64
C ASN A 9 -7.28 -6.55 -1.91
N ASP A 10 -6.78 -6.73 -0.70
CA ASP A 10 -7.00 -7.93 0.11
C ASP A 10 -7.99 -7.63 1.26
N PRO A 11 -8.90 -8.55 1.62
CA PRO A 11 -9.88 -8.29 2.69
C PRO A 11 -9.28 -8.09 4.09
N TYR A 12 -8.02 -8.50 4.32
CA TYR A 12 -7.31 -8.32 5.59
C TYR A 12 -6.32 -7.16 5.53
N TYR A 13 -5.65 -6.96 4.39
CA TYR A 13 -4.63 -5.92 4.22
C TYR A 13 -5.14 -4.66 3.50
N GLY A 14 -6.35 -4.65 2.97
CA GLY A 14 -6.86 -3.55 2.16
C GLY A 14 -6.05 -3.33 0.89
N PRO A 15 -6.09 -2.12 0.31
CA PRO A 15 -5.23 -1.72 -0.79
C PRO A 15 -3.75 -1.79 -0.43
N SER A 16 -2.98 -2.46 -1.28
CA SER A 16 -1.54 -2.64 -1.10
C SER A 16 -0.78 -2.64 -2.42
N PHE A 17 0.47 -2.19 -2.37
CA PHE A 17 1.42 -2.22 -3.48
C PHE A 17 2.69 -2.93 -3.02
N GLY A 18 3.25 -3.76 -3.91
CA GLY A 18 4.40 -4.62 -3.60
C GLY A 18 4.11 -5.62 -2.48
N ILE A 19 5.09 -6.43 -2.11
CA ILE A 19 4.98 -7.34 -0.96
C ILE A 19 5.18 -6.49 0.30
N PHE A 20 4.11 -5.81 0.71
CA PHE A 20 4.03 -4.92 1.88
C PHE A 20 4.76 -3.57 1.74
N ASP A 21 5.03 -3.08 0.53
CA ASP A 21 5.70 -1.78 0.41
C ASP A 21 4.83 -0.64 0.93
N ILE A 22 3.53 -0.71 0.67
CA ILE A 22 2.53 0.12 1.32
C ILE A 22 1.24 -0.68 1.52
N ILE A 23 0.65 -0.52 2.70
CA ILE A 23 -0.64 -1.09 3.09
C ILE A 23 -1.46 0.03 3.70
N ILE A 24 -2.66 0.25 3.16
CA ILE A 24 -3.57 1.31 3.58
C ILE A 24 -4.90 0.70 4.01
N TRP A 25 -5.42 1.17 5.13
CA TRP A 25 -6.69 0.71 5.73
C TRP A 25 -6.81 -0.83 5.85
N PRO A 26 -5.80 -1.52 6.42
CA PRO A 26 -5.95 -2.93 6.71
C PRO A 26 -7.06 -3.15 7.75
N LYS A 27 -7.69 -4.32 7.71
CA LYS A 27 -8.73 -4.70 8.69
C LYS A 27 -8.19 -4.73 10.12
N TYR A 28 -6.91 -5.09 10.27
CA TYR A 28 -6.22 -5.17 11.56
C TYR A 28 -4.90 -4.39 11.49
N GLY A 29 -4.58 -3.67 12.58
CA GLY A 29 -3.38 -2.85 12.67
C GLY A 29 -3.57 -1.43 12.12
N GLY A 30 -2.45 -0.78 11.78
CA GLY A 30 -2.43 0.56 11.18
C GLY A 30 -1.80 0.54 9.79
N ASN A 31 -1.89 1.65 9.07
CA ASN A 31 -1.22 1.77 7.78
C ASN A 31 0.29 1.65 7.98
N ILE A 32 0.96 0.93 7.09
CA ILE A 32 2.40 0.69 7.14
C ILE A 32 3.02 0.90 5.77
N CYS A 33 4.19 1.53 5.76
CA CYS A 33 5.03 1.69 4.57
C CYS A 33 6.42 1.17 4.89
N LYS A 34 7.02 0.39 4.00
CA LYS A 34 8.42 -0.05 4.11
C LYS A 34 8.97 -0.29 2.73
N LYS A 35 10.27 -0.17 2.53
CA LYS A 35 10.90 -0.61 1.28
C LYS A 35 10.99 -2.15 1.26
N CYS A 36 10.25 -2.82 0.38
CA CYS A 36 10.33 -4.27 0.16
C CYS A 36 10.62 -4.60 -1.31
N SER A 37 9.57 -4.65 -2.16
CA SER A 37 9.64 -5.06 -3.56
C SER A 37 10.08 -3.94 -4.51
N TYR A 38 9.66 -2.68 -4.27
CA TYR A 38 10.03 -1.58 -5.16
C TYR A 38 11.52 -1.23 -5.02
N GLU A 39 12.17 -0.82 -6.12
CA GLU A 39 13.58 -0.40 -6.10
C GLU A 39 13.77 0.82 -5.19
N LYS A 40 12.84 1.78 -5.28
CA LYS A 40 12.81 3.01 -4.48
C LYS A 40 11.65 2.94 -3.48
N PRO A 41 11.82 3.54 -2.29
CA PRO A 41 10.75 3.55 -1.30
C PRO A 41 9.57 4.40 -1.79
N ILE A 42 8.35 3.92 -1.55
CA ILE A 42 7.11 4.61 -1.95
C ILE A 42 6.96 5.93 -1.17
N ARG A 43 7.47 5.98 0.07
CA ARG A 43 7.51 7.18 0.92
C ARG A 43 8.92 7.44 1.41
N LYS A 44 9.22 8.68 1.79
CA LYS A 44 10.51 9.05 2.43
C LYS A 44 10.69 8.42 3.82
N THR A 45 9.60 8.05 4.48
CA THR A 45 9.60 7.52 5.84
C THR A 45 9.02 6.12 5.85
N ASP A 46 9.71 5.20 6.52
CA ASP A 46 9.22 3.85 6.80
C ASP A 46 8.44 3.79 8.12
N GLY A 47 7.69 2.71 8.29
CA GLY A 47 6.92 2.39 9.48
C GLY A 47 5.44 2.77 9.38
N ASN A 48 4.82 2.89 10.55
CA ASN A 48 3.38 3.16 10.67
C ASN A 48 3.06 4.62 10.34
N PHE A 49 1.90 4.85 9.73
CA PHE A 49 1.44 6.19 9.42
C PHE A 49 -0.09 6.32 9.48
N THR A 50 -0.55 7.56 9.59
CA THR A 50 -1.98 7.91 9.52
C THR A 50 -2.28 8.58 8.18
N VAL A 51 -3.45 8.29 7.61
CA VAL A 51 -3.97 8.96 6.41
C VAL A 51 -5.09 9.88 6.88
N LYS A 52 -4.95 11.19 6.60
CA LYS A 52 -6.01 12.17 6.89
C LYS A 52 -7.06 12.18 5.80
N GLU A 53 -6.61 12.20 4.54
CA GLU A 53 -7.40 12.29 3.33
C GLU A 53 -6.77 11.41 2.25
N CYS A 54 -7.59 10.84 1.37
CA CYS A 54 -7.15 10.01 0.25
C CYS A 54 -8.13 10.19 -0.91
N GLU A 55 -7.56 10.33 -2.11
CA GLU A 55 -8.30 10.47 -3.37
C GLU A 55 -8.04 9.23 -4.23
N VAL A 56 -9.09 8.70 -4.85
CA VAL A 56 -9.01 7.54 -5.75
C VAL A 56 -9.43 7.99 -7.13
N PHE A 57 -8.56 7.76 -8.11
CA PHE A 57 -8.79 8.11 -9.50
C PHE A 57 -8.97 6.84 -10.34
N GLN A 58 -10.07 6.76 -11.09
CA GLN A 58 -10.22 5.79 -12.15
C GLN A 58 -9.55 6.34 -13.41
N ILE A 59 -8.65 5.56 -14.00
CA ILE A 59 -8.04 5.88 -15.28
C ILE A 59 -8.70 4.99 -16.32
N ASP A 60 -9.39 5.60 -17.28
CA ASP A 60 -9.87 4.88 -18.45
C ASP A 60 -8.70 4.71 -19.42
N ILE A 61 -8.46 3.46 -19.83
CA ILE A 61 -7.37 3.05 -20.73
C ILE A 61 -7.98 2.64 -22.07
#